data_AF-A0A6L5FY60-F1
#
_entry.id   AF-A0A6L5FY60-F1
#
_cell.length_a   1.000
_cell.length_b   1.000
_cell.length_c   1.000
_cell.angle_alpha   90.00
_cell.angle_beta   90.00
_cell.angle_gamma   90.00
#
_symmetry.space_group_name_H-M   'P 1'
#
loop_
_entity.id
_entity.type
_entity.pdbx_description
1 polymer ?
#
loop_
_entity_poly.entity_id
_entity_poly.type
_entity_poly.pdbx_seq_one_letter_code
_entity_poly.pdbx_strand_id
1 'polypeptide(L)'
;MSPVAERPAQYKAARDELRTDAPYSFAPFTIHEWVTAPVEYFDTCLKWPMPSNYVPPIPDSAAFPDVPTLVLNGDLDSLTSPEGGMATAGAFPNSTYVEVANVTHVTAIADFDRCASLIVRRFMRKLDAGDTTCASEYNEIRLVERFGKKAESLEWGSPKQTTARVTAATVGDVIARWWSMGGFTGVGLRGGTFETAGNAHVTFELDGVRWVDDVAVSGSVTWNRTTGAIGAAVKITGKGAIAGTLALSWNDWQRTALATAGGTLGGDPFGATFPAP
;
A
#
# COMPACT_ATOMS: atom_id res chain seq x y z
N MET A 1 25.63 22.79 12.91
CA MET A 1 24.64 21.99 13.68
C MET A 1 24.92 22.10 15.17
N SER A 2 23.91 21.97 16.03
CA SER A 2 24.10 21.95 17.50
C SER A 2 24.99 20.78 17.96
N PRO A 3 25.68 20.91 19.11
CA PRO A 3 26.43 19.82 19.74
C PRO A 3 25.59 18.54 19.89
N VAL A 4 26.22 17.37 19.71
CA VAL A 4 25.54 16.05 19.76
C VAL A 4 24.74 15.88 21.06
N ALA A 5 25.26 16.37 22.19
CA ALA A 5 24.61 16.27 23.49
C ALA A 5 23.29 17.08 23.59
N GLU A 6 23.10 18.12 22.77
CA GLU A 6 21.92 19.00 22.80
C GLU A 6 20.80 18.52 21.88
N ARG A 7 21.14 17.80 20.81
CA ARG A 7 20.18 17.39 19.76
C ARG A 7 18.98 16.58 20.27
N PRO A 8 19.12 15.64 21.24
CA PRO A 8 17.95 14.93 21.78
C PRO A 8 16.93 15.86 22.43
N ALA A 9 17.39 16.89 23.15
CA ALA A 9 16.52 17.87 23.78
C ALA A 9 15.81 18.74 22.72
N GLN A 10 16.52 19.15 21.67
CA GLN A 10 15.96 19.90 20.54
C GLN A 10 14.92 19.07 19.77
N TYR A 11 15.22 17.80 19.48
CA TYR A 11 14.29 16.89 18.82
C TYR A 11 13.01 16.67 19.64
N LYS A 12 13.15 16.51 20.96
CA LYS A 12 11.99 16.47 21.86
C LYS A 12 11.18 17.77 21.79
N ALA A 13 11.83 18.92 21.87
CA ALA A 13 11.16 20.23 21.82
C ALA A 13 10.38 20.41 20.50
N ALA A 14 10.99 20.11 19.35
CA ALA A 14 10.33 20.19 18.05
C ALA A 14 9.11 19.26 17.95
N ARG A 15 9.17 18.06 18.53
CA ARG A 15 8.02 17.14 18.61
C ARG A 15 6.92 17.67 19.52
N ASP A 16 7.26 18.32 20.63
CA ASP A 16 6.29 18.90 21.55
C ASP A 16 5.61 20.15 20.96
N GLU A 17 6.35 20.95 20.20
CA GLU A 17 5.82 22.06 19.39
C GLU A 17 4.84 21.55 18.34
N LEU A 18 5.24 20.56 17.52
CA LEU A 18 4.34 19.92 16.55
C LEU A 18 3.05 19.40 17.19
N ARG A 19 3.13 18.81 18.40
CA ARG A 19 1.94 18.31 19.11
C ARG A 19 0.99 19.42 19.54
N THR A 20 1.51 20.62 19.77
CA THR A 20 0.72 21.76 20.24
C THR A 20 0.13 22.52 19.05
N ASP A 21 0.96 22.80 18.05
CA ASP A 21 0.62 23.72 16.98
C ASP A 21 0.00 23.01 15.77
N ALA A 22 0.34 21.74 15.55
CA ALA A 22 -0.14 20.95 14.43
C ALA A 22 -0.38 19.47 14.83
N PRO A 23 -1.27 19.19 15.80
CA PRO A 23 -1.48 17.85 16.35
C PRO A 23 -1.92 16.80 15.31
N TYR A 24 -2.44 17.25 14.16
CA TYR A 24 -2.98 16.39 13.11
C TYR A 24 -2.08 16.30 11.86
N SER A 25 -0.84 16.80 11.91
CA SER A 25 0.10 16.76 10.75
C SER A 25 0.31 15.35 10.18
N PHE A 26 0.15 14.31 11.00
CA PHE A 26 0.33 12.92 10.59
C PHE A 26 -0.93 12.07 10.81
N ALA A 27 -2.10 12.70 10.95
CA ALA A 27 -3.35 11.97 11.10
C ALA A 27 -3.52 10.94 9.96
N PRO A 28 -4.01 9.72 10.24
CA PRO A 28 -4.64 9.29 11.51
C PRO A 28 -3.65 8.87 12.61
N PHE A 29 -2.34 8.93 12.36
CA PHE A 29 -1.32 8.59 13.34
C PHE A 29 -0.99 9.79 14.23
N THR A 30 -0.62 9.50 15.48
CA THR A 30 -0.01 10.50 16.35
C THR A 30 1.38 10.86 15.83
N ILE A 31 1.85 12.06 16.17
CA ILE A 31 3.24 12.47 15.92
C ILE A 31 4.23 11.46 16.50
N HIS A 32 3.90 10.81 17.63
CA HIS A 32 4.78 9.79 18.17
C HIS A 32 4.86 8.57 17.27
N GLU A 33 3.72 7.99 16.89
CA GLU A 33 3.68 6.79 16.05
C GLU A 33 4.40 7.02 14.72
N TRP A 34 4.18 8.18 14.09
CA TRP A 34 4.82 8.52 12.83
C TRP A 34 6.34 8.64 12.95
N VAL A 35 6.85 9.48 13.84
CA VAL A 35 8.30 9.76 13.91
C VAL A 35 9.13 8.63 14.52
N THR A 36 8.47 7.59 15.04
CA THR A 36 9.13 6.36 15.50
C THR A 36 8.76 5.15 14.66
N ALA A 37 8.12 5.34 13.51
CA ALA A 37 7.86 4.26 12.57
C ALA A 37 9.19 3.65 12.11
N PRO A 38 9.34 2.31 12.07
CA PRO A 38 10.60 1.66 11.73
C PRO A 38 11.04 1.85 10.28
N VAL A 39 10.15 2.36 9.42
CA VAL A 39 10.42 2.71 8.02
C VAL A 39 10.89 4.15 7.85
N GLU A 40 10.80 4.95 8.92
CA GLU A 40 11.17 6.37 8.93
C GLU A 40 12.46 6.60 9.72
N TYR A 41 13.21 7.62 9.34
CA TYR A 41 14.59 7.85 9.83
C TYR A 41 14.77 9.22 10.52
N PHE A 42 13.73 9.73 11.19
CA PHE A 42 13.70 11.10 11.73
C PHE A 42 14.74 11.40 12.82
N ASP A 43 15.25 10.38 13.53
CA ASP A 43 16.22 10.54 14.62
C ASP A 43 17.67 10.17 14.24
N THR A 44 17.90 9.73 12.99
CA THR A 44 19.21 9.26 12.54
C THR A 44 20.31 10.33 12.63
N CYS A 45 19.94 11.60 12.42
CA CYS A 45 20.85 12.74 12.52
C CYS A 45 21.27 13.09 13.96
N LEU A 46 20.60 12.55 15.01
CA LEU A 46 20.92 12.86 16.40
C LEU A 46 22.37 12.50 16.75
N LYS A 47 22.87 11.40 16.21
CA LYS A 47 24.24 10.90 16.46
C LYS A 47 25.23 11.25 15.36
N TRP A 48 24.82 12.07 14.38
CA TRP A 48 25.69 12.44 13.26
C TRP A 48 27.01 13.08 13.76
N PRO A 49 28.19 12.62 13.34
CA PRO A 49 29.47 13.09 13.87
C PRO A 49 29.67 14.61 13.76
N MET A 50 30.45 15.17 14.67
CA MET A 50 30.95 16.54 14.58
C MET A 50 32.40 16.55 14.06
N PRO A 51 32.81 17.59 13.31
CA PRO A 51 32.01 18.75 12.90
C PRO A 51 31.03 18.39 11.78
N SER A 52 29.80 18.91 11.87
CA SER A 52 28.83 18.86 10.79
C SER A 52 28.34 20.26 10.45
N ASN A 53 28.64 20.66 9.22
CA ASN A 53 28.15 21.90 8.63
C ASN A 53 26.90 21.56 7.82
N TYR A 54 25.82 22.31 8.04
CA TYR A 54 24.68 22.24 7.13
C TYR A 54 25.11 22.84 5.80
N VAL A 55 24.98 22.06 4.74
CA VAL A 55 25.15 22.53 3.37
C VAL A 55 23.77 22.41 2.73
N PRO A 56 23.16 23.51 2.27
CA PRO A 56 21.87 23.42 1.62
C PRO A 56 22.00 22.52 0.39
N PRO A 57 21.08 21.56 0.18
CA PRO A 57 21.17 20.62 -0.94
C PRO A 57 21.09 21.33 -2.30
N ILE A 58 20.44 22.49 -2.35
CA ILE A 58 20.38 23.38 -3.51
C ILE A 58 20.83 24.77 -3.03
N PRO A 59 21.93 25.34 -3.58
CA PRO A 59 22.30 26.72 -3.30
C PRO A 59 21.20 27.70 -3.71
N ASP A 60 20.99 28.78 -2.96
CA ASP A 60 19.96 29.80 -3.28
C ASP A 60 20.12 30.42 -4.68
N SER A 61 21.36 30.42 -5.21
CA SER A 61 21.70 30.92 -6.55
C SER A 61 21.68 29.86 -7.64
N ALA A 62 21.26 28.63 -7.34
CA ALA A 62 21.25 27.54 -8.30
C ALA A 62 20.24 27.83 -9.42
N ALA A 63 20.74 27.91 -10.65
CA ALA A 63 19.93 27.85 -11.85
C ALA A 63 20.01 26.42 -12.41
N PHE A 64 18.86 25.78 -12.58
CA PHE A 64 18.80 24.48 -13.22
C PHE A 64 19.00 24.63 -14.74
N PRO A 65 19.70 23.68 -15.38
CA PRO A 65 20.00 23.78 -16.80
C PRO A 65 18.74 23.64 -17.66
N ASP A 66 18.75 24.29 -18.82
CA ASP A 66 17.72 24.11 -19.85
C ASP A 66 17.98 22.79 -20.62
N VAL A 67 17.64 21.69 -19.96
CA VAL A 67 17.68 20.34 -20.53
C VAL A 67 16.31 19.70 -20.39
N PRO A 68 15.87 18.88 -21.37
CA PRO A 68 14.64 18.12 -21.24
C PRO A 68 14.67 17.31 -19.94
N THR A 69 13.66 17.52 -19.10
CA THR A 69 13.56 16.88 -17.80
C THR A 69 12.19 16.22 -17.65
N LEU A 70 12.17 14.94 -17.26
CA LEU A 70 10.94 14.23 -16.93
C LEU A 70 10.88 14.03 -15.43
N VAL A 71 9.80 14.49 -14.80
CA VAL A 71 9.48 14.21 -13.40
C VAL A 71 8.24 13.34 -13.36
N LEU A 72 8.37 12.17 -12.76
CA LEU A 72 7.29 11.20 -12.57
C LEU A 72 7.00 11.08 -11.08
N ASN A 73 5.73 11.16 -10.70
CA ASN A 73 5.32 11.03 -9.31
C ASN A 73 4.05 10.17 -9.22
N GLY A 74 3.95 9.34 -8.18
CA GLY A 74 2.68 8.73 -7.82
C GLY A 74 1.81 9.76 -7.08
N ASP A 75 0.51 9.76 -7.32
CA ASP A 75 -0.45 10.62 -6.60
C ASP A 75 -0.59 10.27 -5.11
N LEU A 76 -0.26 9.03 -4.74
CA LEU A 76 -0.30 8.50 -3.37
C LEU A 76 1.10 8.33 -2.76
N ASP A 77 2.14 8.94 -3.34
CA ASP A 77 3.50 8.89 -2.80
C ASP A 77 3.61 9.75 -1.54
N SER A 78 3.73 9.12 -0.37
CA SER A 78 3.91 9.82 0.90
C SER A 78 5.37 10.12 1.25
N LEU A 79 6.34 9.56 0.50
CA LEU A 79 7.78 9.73 0.73
C LEU A 79 8.34 10.88 -0.11
N THR A 80 8.01 10.90 -1.39
CA THR A 80 8.31 11.99 -2.34
C THR A 80 7.01 12.52 -2.91
N SER A 81 6.36 13.39 -2.14
CA SER A 81 4.98 13.81 -2.43
C SER A 81 4.82 14.52 -3.79
N PRO A 82 3.61 14.49 -4.38
CA PRO A 82 3.32 15.22 -5.60
C PRO A 82 3.74 16.70 -5.53
N GLU A 83 3.58 17.36 -4.38
CA GLU A 83 4.00 18.74 -4.18
C GLU A 83 5.52 18.91 -4.35
N GLY A 84 6.31 17.97 -3.81
CA GLY A 84 7.76 17.93 -4.00
C GLY A 84 8.14 17.65 -5.46
N GLY A 85 7.42 16.76 -6.13
CA GLY A 85 7.58 16.46 -7.56
C GLY A 85 7.28 17.69 -8.44
N MET A 86 6.18 18.40 -8.18
CA MET A 86 5.81 19.63 -8.87
C MET A 86 6.84 20.74 -8.63
N ALA A 87 7.32 20.92 -7.40
CA ALA A 87 8.38 21.88 -7.10
C ALA A 87 9.68 21.56 -7.85
N THR A 88 10.03 20.27 -7.93
CA THR A 88 11.19 19.79 -8.71
C THR A 88 11.00 20.07 -10.19
N ALA A 89 9.84 19.77 -10.77
CA ALA A 89 9.55 20.05 -12.16
C ALA A 89 9.61 21.55 -12.47
N GLY A 90 9.06 22.39 -11.58
CA GLY A 90 9.07 23.84 -11.73
C GLY A 90 10.47 24.48 -11.65
N ALA A 91 11.46 23.77 -11.10
CA ALA A 91 12.83 24.25 -11.06
C ALA A 91 13.54 24.18 -12.43
N PHE A 92 13.14 23.24 -13.30
CA PHE A 92 13.74 23.06 -14.63
C PHE A 92 12.93 23.83 -15.70
N PRO A 93 13.58 24.66 -16.55
CA PRO A 93 12.88 25.43 -17.59
C PRO A 93 12.14 24.61 -18.63
N ASN A 94 12.63 23.40 -18.92
CA ASN A 94 12.08 22.49 -19.91
C ASN A 94 11.75 21.14 -19.26
N SER A 95 10.72 21.15 -18.42
CA SER A 95 10.24 19.97 -17.71
C SER A 95 8.89 19.46 -18.20
N THR A 96 8.70 18.16 -18.10
CA THR A 96 7.40 17.50 -18.20
C THR A 96 7.13 16.80 -16.88
N TYR A 97 6.04 17.17 -16.21
CA TYR A 97 5.56 16.52 -15.01
C TYR A 97 4.44 15.54 -15.38
N VAL A 98 4.55 14.30 -14.90
CA VAL A 98 3.54 13.26 -15.08
C VAL A 98 3.21 12.67 -13.72
N GLU A 99 2.01 12.96 -13.24
CA GLU A 99 1.43 12.28 -12.08
C GLU A 99 0.78 10.98 -12.54
N VAL A 100 1.03 9.90 -11.80
CA VAL A 100 0.53 8.55 -12.08
C VAL A 100 -0.49 8.21 -10.99
N ALA A 101 -1.73 7.97 -11.42
CA ALA A 101 -2.85 7.74 -10.52
C ALA A 101 -2.71 6.41 -9.76
N ASN A 102 -3.23 6.35 -8.53
CA ASN A 102 -3.25 5.17 -7.68
C ASN A 102 -1.89 4.49 -7.44
N VAL A 103 -0.79 5.23 -7.58
CA VAL A 103 0.56 4.69 -7.38
C VAL A 103 1.23 5.40 -6.21
N THR A 104 1.90 4.63 -5.36
CA THR A 104 2.68 5.14 -4.24
C THR A 104 4.11 5.47 -4.69
N HIS A 105 5.12 5.04 -3.94
CA HIS A 105 6.51 5.39 -4.20
C HIS A 105 7.10 4.60 -5.37
N VAL A 106 7.70 5.32 -6.33
CA VAL A 106 8.32 4.83 -7.57
C VAL A 106 7.33 4.26 -8.59
N THR A 107 7.08 5.02 -9.65
CA THR A 107 6.05 4.69 -10.65
C THR A 107 6.52 3.82 -11.81
N ALA A 108 7.80 3.92 -12.20
CA ALA A 108 8.31 3.28 -13.42
C ALA A 108 9.03 1.93 -13.18
N ILE A 109 9.15 1.47 -11.93
CA ILE A 109 9.75 0.19 -11.56
C ILE A 109 8.64 -0.76 -11.12
N ALA A 110 8.69 -2.02 -11.57
CA ALA A 110 7.61 -3.00 -11.36
C ALA A 110 6.24 -2.52 -11.87
N ASP A 111 6.25 -1.70 -12.93
CA ASP A 111 5.09 -1.17 -13.63
C ASP A 111 4.39 -2.25 -14.49
N PHE A 112 3.42 -2.96 -13.89
CA PHE A 112 2.68 -4.03 -14.56
C PHE A 112 1.68 -3.52 -15.61
N ASP A 113 1.15 -2.30 -15.45
CA ASP A 113 0.28 -1.61 -16.41
C ASP A 113 1.05 -1.10 -17.65
N ARG A 114 2.39 -1.09 -17.58
CA ARG A 114 3.31 -0.74 -18.68
C ARG A 114 3.09 0.67 -19.22
N CYS A 115 2.72 1.61 -18.38
CA CYS A 115 2.56 3.01 -18.76
C CYS A 115 3.81 3.84 -18.39
N ALA A 116 4.05 4.07 -17.10
CA ALA A 116 5.14 4.90 -16.61
C ALA A 116 6.52 4.43 -17.12
N SER A 117 6.75 3.12 -17.15
CA SER A 117 7.99 2.53 -17.68
C SER A 117 8.19 2.79 -19.19
N LEU A 118 7.10 2.84 -19.97
CA LEU A 118 7.18 3.17 -21.40
C LEU A 118 7.41 4.66 -21.63
N ILE A 119 6.82 5.53 -20.80
CA ILE A 119 7.08 6.98 -20.79
C ILE A 119 8.57 7.23 -20.54
N VAL A 120 9.16 6.64 -19.49
CA VAL A 120 10.60 6.74 -19.20
C VAL A 120 11.43 6.28 -20.39
N ARG A 121 11.13 5.09 -20.94
CA ARG A 121 11.88 4.53 -22.07
C ARG A 121 11.81 5.40 -23.32
N ARG A 122 10.65 6.01 -23.60
CA ARG A 122 10.49 6.95 -24.71
C ARG A 122 11.29 8.21 -24.45
N PHE A 123 11.13 8.80 -23.28
CA PHE A 123 11.83 10.02 -22.88
C PHE A 123 13.35 9.86 -22.98
N MET A 124 13.91 8.74 -22.52
CA MET A 124 15.35 8.46 -22.66
C MET A 124 15.81 8.35 -24.13
N ARG A 125 14.93 7.95 -25.06
CA ARG A 125 15.27 7.82 -26.50
C ARG A 125 15.01 9.09 -27.32
N LYS A 126 14.06 9.91 -26.88
CA LYS A 126 13.48 11.00 -27.68
C LYS A 126 13.55 12.36 -27.00
N LEU A 127 13.90 12.38 -25.72
CA LEU A 127 13.86 13.56 -24.84
C LEU A 127 12.46 14.19 -24.79
N ASP A 128 11.44 13.34 -24.92
CA ASP A 128 10.03 13.70 -25.02
C ASP A 128 9.17 12.59 -24.39
N ALA A 129 8.25 12.97 -23.51
CA ALA A 129 7.39 12.03 -22.79
C ALA A 129 6.30 11.41 -23.69
N GLY A 130 5.94 12.09 -24.79
CA GLY A 130 4.89 11.68 -25.71
C GLY A 130 3.50 11.75 -25.07
N ASP A 131 2.64 10.82 -25.46
CA ASP A 131 1.32 10.66 -24.86
C ASP A 131 1.43 9.97 -23.50
N THR A 132 0.95 10.66 -22.46
CA THR A 132 1.01 10.23 -21.06
C THR A 132 -0.39 9.92 -20.50
N THR A 133 -1.43 9.87 -21.33
CA THR A 133 -2.82 9.65 -20.91
C THR A 133 -3.03 8.34 -20.16
N CYS A 134 -2.22 7.31 -20.41
CA CYS A 134 -2.28 6.05 -19.67
C CYS A 134 -1.99 6.21 -18.16
N ALA A 135 -1.37 7.32 -17.73
CA ALA A 135 -1.02 7.55 -16.33
C ALA A 135 -2.26 7.73 -15.44
N SER A 136 -3.43 8.07 -16.00
CA SER A 136 -4.69 8.15 -15.26
C SER A 136 -5.47 6.83 -15.15
N GLU A 137 -4.97 5.76 -15.79
CA GLU A 137 -5.71 4.50 -15.97
C GLU A 137 -5.24 3.35 -15.08
N TYR A 138 -4.31 3.61 -14.16
CA TYR A 138 -3.87 2.63 -13.17
C TYR A 138 -5.02 2.21 -12.25
N ASN A 139 -5.02 0.92 -11.89
CA ASN A 139 -6.02 0.33 -11.01
C ASN A 139 -6.01 0.97 -9.63
N GLU A 140 -7.18 1.10 -9.02
CA GLU A 140 -7.30 1.66 -7.68
C GLU A 140 -6.58 0.79 -6.62
N ILE A 141 -5.97 1.45 -5.63
CA ILE A 141 -5.60 0.74 -4.39
C ILE A 141 -6.91 0.37 -3.71
N ARG A 142 -7.20 -0.93 -3.65
CA ARG A 142 -8.43 -1.41 -3.03
C ARG A 142 -8.33 -1.26 -1.53
N LEU A 143 -9.38 -0.66 -0.97
CA LEU A 143 -9.51 -0.40 0.46
C LEU A 143 -10.70 -1.18 0.99
N VAL A 144 -10.54 -1.70 2.18
CA VAL A 144 -11.68 -2.17 2.98
C VAL A 144 -12.36 -0.97 3.64
N GLU A 145 -13.70 -0.99 3.67
CA GLU A 145 -14.49 0.12 4.23
C GLU A 145 -14.18 0.42 5.70
N ARG A 146 -13.83 -0.62 6.49
CA ARG A 146 -13.57 -0.50 7.93
C ARG A 146 -12.73 -1.67 8.47
N PHE A 147 -11.88 -1.39 9.45
CA PHE A 147 -11.14 -2.38 10.22
C PHE A 147 -11.87 -2.76 11.52
N GLY A 148 -13.02 -3.44 11.38
CA GLY A 148 -13.78 -3.95 12.52
C GLY A 148 -12.97 -4.97 13.36
N LYS A 149 -13.24 -5.03 14.66
CA LYS A 149 -12.68 -6.10 15.53
C LYS A 149 -13.43 -7.42 15.38
N LYS A 150 -14.73 -7.35 15.11
CA LYS A 150 -15.63 -8.50 14.97
C LYS A 150 -16.44 -8.40 13.68
N ALA A 151 -16.85 -9.54 13.13
CA ALA A 151 -17.64 -9.58 11.90
C ALA A 151 -18.94 -8.77 11.99
N GLU A 152 -19.65 -8.86 13.12
CA GLU A 152 -20.92 -8.15 13.34
C GLU A 152 -20.80 -6.62 13.20
N SER A 153 -19.65 -6.05 13.59
CA SER A 153 -19.42 -4.59 13.61
C SER A 153 -19.19 -3.97 12.23
N LEU A 154 -19.08 -4.82 11.20
CA LEU A 154 -18.85 -4.38 9.82
C LEU A 154 -20.16 -4.03 9.11
N GLU A 155 -21.30 -4.59 9.55
CA GLU A 155 -22.62 -4.30 8.97
C GLU A 155 -22.69 -4.55 7.45
N TRP A 156 -21.88 -5.49 6.94
CA TRP A 156 -21.66 -5.77 5.52
C TRP A 156 -22.77 -6.58 4.83
N GLY A 157 -23.99 -6.52 5.38
CA GLY A 157 -25.18 -7.23 4.89
C GLY A 157 -25.62 -8.36 5.80
N SER A 158 -26.28 -9.37 5.23
CA SER A 158 -26.73 -10.56 5.96
C SER A 158 -25.56 -11.35 6.56
N PRO A 159 -25.77 -12.21 7.57
CA PRO A 159 -24.68 -13.00 8.17
C PRO A 159 -23.86 -13.80 7.16
N LYS A 160 -24.50 -14.37 6.11
CA LYS A 160 -23.80 -15.08 5.02
C LYS A 160 -22.98 -14.13 4.14
N GLN A 161 -23.52 -12.95 3.80
CA GLN A 161 -22.78 -11.93 3.03
C GLN A 161 -21.59 -11.38 3.82
N THR A 162 -21.77 -11.03 5.10
CA THR A 162 -20.69 -10.60 5.98
C THR A 162 -19.62 -11.68 6.11
N THR A 163 -20.01 -12.96 6.28
CA THR A 163 -19.06 -14.08 6.30
C THR A 163 -18.23 -14.14 5.01
N ALA A 164 -18.87 -14.04 3.84
CA ALA A 164 -18.16 -14.09 2.56
C ALA A 164 -17.22 -12.89 2.35
N ARG A 165 -17.66 -11.67 2.68
CA ARG A 165 -16.85 -10.44 2.56
C ARG A 165 -15.67 -10.43 3.53
N VAL A 166 -15.85 -10.88 4.78
CA VAL A 166 -14.75 -11.05 5.73
C VAL A 166 -13.77 -12.11 5.25
N THR A 167 -14.26 -13.20 4.67
CA THR A 167 -13.41 -14.24 4.10
C THR A 167 -12.56 -13.69 2.96
N ALA A 168 -13.16 -12.91 2.06
CA ALA A 168 -12.43 -12.22 0.99
C ALA A 168 -11.43 -11.22 1.55
N ALA A 169 -11.80 -10.38 2.53
CA ALA A 169 -10.89 -9.44 3.18
C ALA A 169 -9.69 -10.13 3.83
N THR A 170 -9.86 -11.32 4.44
CA THR A 170 -8.75 -12.13 4.95
C THR A 170 -7.80 -12.57 3.83
N VAL A 171 -8.33 -12.95 2.66
CA VAL A 171 -7.50 -13.32 1.49
C VAL A 171 -6.81 -12.07 0.89
N GLY A 172 -7.51 -10.94 0.83
CA GLY A 172 -6.94 -9.65 0.41
C GLY A 172 -5.78 -9.20 1.31
N ASP A 173 -5.93 -9.33 2.63
CA ASP A 173 -4.89 -8.95 3.61
C ASP A 173 -3.57 -9.69 3.38
N VAL A 174 -3.62 -11.01 3.20
CA VAL A 174 -2.39 -11.80 3.01
C VAL A 174 -1.70 -11.47 1.69
N ILE A 175 -2.47 -11.15 0.64
CA ILE A 175 -1.94 -10.72 -0.67
C ILE A 175 -1.30 -9.34 -0.55
N ALA A 176 -2.00 -8.38 0.06
CA ALA A 176 -1.53 -7.00 0.21
C ALA A 176 -0.21 -6.93 1.03
N ARG A 177 0.00 -7.86 1.96
CA ARG A 177 1.19 -7.88 2.84
C ARG A 177 2.35 -8.71 2.31
N TRP A 178 2.15 -9.51 1.26
CA TRP A 178 3.08 -10.53 0.79
C TRP A 178 4.50 -10.00 0.53
N TRP A 179 4.64 -8.85 -0.13
CA TRP A 179 5.96 -8.30 -0.43
C TRP A 179 6.65 -7.70 0.80
N SER A 180 5.88 -7.05 1.67
CA SER A 180 6.39 -6.26 2.78
C SER A 180 6.73 -7.07 4.03
N MET A 181 6.16 -8.27 4.19
CA MET A 181 6.39 -9.11 5.37
C MET A 181 7.83 -9.64 5.49
N GLY A 182 8.53 -9.81 4.36
CA GLY A 182 9.84 -10.46 4.31
C GLY A 182 9.77 -11.96 4.67
N GLY A 183 10.40 -12.81 3.86
CA GLY A 183 10.38 -14.26 4.08
C GLY A 183 9.12 -14.95 3.55
N PHE A 184 8.82 -16.13 4.09
CA PHE A 184 7.82 -17.07 3.54
C PHE A 184 6.70 -17.43 4.52
N THR A 185 6.66 -16.84 5.71
CA THR A 185 5.68 -17.14 6.76
C THR A 185 5.17 -15.85 7.39
N GLY A 186 3.86 -15.78 7.62
CA GLY A 186 3.18 -14.58 8.13
C GLY A 186 2.06 -14.91 9.10
N VAL A 187 1.49 -13.85 9.70
CA VAL A 187 0.38 -13.93 10.66
C VAL A 187 -0.78 -13.07 10.19
N GLY A 188 -2.00 -13.54 10.42
CA GLY A 188 -3.20 -12.73 10.19
C GLY A 188 -3.25 -11.54 11.15
N LEU A 189 -3.93 -10.47 10.74
CA LEU A 189 -4.07 -9.24 11.53
C LEU A 189 -4.50 -9.49 12.98
N ARG A 190 -5.34 -10.51 13.21
CA ARG A 190 -5.90 -10.89 14.52
C ARG A 190 -5.66 -12.34 14.91
N GLY A 191 -4.65 -12.97 14.29
CA GLY A 191 -4.25 -14.34 14.57
C GLY A 191 -4.33 -15.28 13.38
N GLY A 192 -3.94 -16.53 13.64
CA GLY A 192 -3.65 -17.51 12.60
C GLY A 192 -2.33 -17.22 11.89
N THR A 193 -1.93 -18.16 11.04
CA THR A 193 -0.67 -18.11 10.30
C THR A 193 -0.90 -18.44 8.84
N PHE A 194 0.01 -17.99 7.98
CA PHE A 194 0.04 -18.43 6.59
C PHE A 194 1.47 -18.63 6.12
N GLU A 195 1.64 -19.51 5.15
CA GLU A 195 2.88 -19.68 4.40
C GLU A 195 2.69 -19.17 2.97
N THR A 196 3.76 -18.69 2.34
CA THR A 196 3.74 -18.20 0.97
C THR A 196 4.96 -18.64 0.17
N ALA A 197 4.76 -18.85 -1.13
CA ALA A 197 5.83 -19.21 -2.06
C ALA A 197 5.60 -18.59 -3.44
N GLY A 198 6.67 -18.50 -4.22
CA GLY A 198 6.64 -18.00 -5.59
C GLY A 198 6.87 -16.49 -5.71
N ASN A 199 6.79 -15.98 -6.94
CA ASN A 199 7.00 -14.56 -7.24
C ASN A 199 6.03 -14.08 -8.32
N ALA A 200 6.14 -14.56 -9.56
CA ALA A 200 5.17 -14.22 -10.62
C ALA A 200 3.83 -14.95 -10.46
N HIS A 201 3.90 -16.19 -9.98
CA HIS A 201 2.77 -16.98 -9.49
C HIS A 201 3.00 -17.20 -8.00
N VAL A 202 2.18 -16.58 -7.17
CA VAL A 202 2.28 -16.64 -5.72
C VAL A 202 1.22 -17.62 -5.21
N THR A 203 1.59 -18.48 -4.28
CA THR A 203 0.68 -19.38 -3.57
C THR A 203 0.70 -19.07 -2.09
N PHE A 204 -0.44 -19.24 -1.41
CA PHE A 204 -0.54 -19.14 0.04
C PHE A 204 -1.29 -20.33 0.61
N GLU A 205 -0.82 -20.82 1.76
CA GLU A 205 -1.53 -21.80 2.58
C GLU A 205 -1.91 -21.13 3.89
N LEU A 206 -3.21 -21.02 4.15
CA LEU A 206 -3.78 -20.33 5.30
C LEU A 206 -4.13 -21.34 6.39
N ASP A 207 -3.72 -21.06 7.62
CA ASP A 207 -4.15 -21.79 8.81
C ASP A 207 -4.80 -20.86 9.84
N GLY A 208 -6.13 -20.83 9.81
CA GLY A 208 -6.94 -20.14 10.79
C GLY A 208 -6.72 -18.63 10.80
N VAL A 209 -6.35 -18.03 9.66
CA VAL A 209 -6.04 -16.61 9.50
C VAL A 209 -7.27 -15.77 9.81
N ARG A 210 -7.05 -14.68 10.57
CA ARG A 210 -8.11 -13.81 11.10
C ARG A 210 -7.88 -12.36 10.68
N TRP A 211 -8.76 -11.83 9.83
CA TRP A 211 -8.90 -10.40 9.60
C TRP A 211 -9.71 -9.70 10.71
N VAL A 212 -10.72 -10.40 11.25
CA VAL A 212 -11.51 -10.06 12.45
C VAL A 212 -11.32 -11.15 13.51
N ASP A 213 -11.49 -10.82 14.80
CA ASP A 213 -11.15 -11.70 15.92
C ASP A 213 -11.92 -13.03 15.87
N ASP A 214 -13.14 -13.03 15.31
CA ASP A 214 -14.13 -14.09 15.44
C ASP A 214 -14.41 -14.91 14.16
N VAL A 215 -13.68 -14.67 13.07
CA VAL A 215 -13.75 -15.43 11.80
C VAL A 215 -12.37 -15.94 11.42
N ALA A 216 -12.21 -17.27 11.36
CA ALA A 216 -10.98 -17.93 10.93
C ALA A 216 -11.14 -18.54 9.53
N VAL A 217 -10.13 -18.32 8.69
CA VAL A 217 -10.06 -18.79 7.31
C VAL A 217 -8.83 -19.69 7.15
N SER A 218 -9.05 -20.92 6.67
CA SER A 218 -7.98 -21.86 6.31
C SER A 218 -8.16 -22.34 4.88
N GLY A 219 -7.08 -22.70 4.18
CA GLY A 219 -7.13 -23.21 2.81
C GLY A 219 -6.09 -22.55 1.90
N SER A 220 -6.23 -22.72 0.60
CA SER A 220 -5.22 -22.29 -0.36
C SER A 220 -5.65 -21.06 -1.15
N VAL A 221 -4.66 -20.23 -1.50
CA VAL A 221 -4.82 -19.03 -2.35
C VAL A 221 -3.76 -19.07 -3.44
N THR A 222 -4.14 -18.63 -4.64
CA THR A 222 -3.25 -18.46 -5.79
C THR A 222 -3.40 -17.06 -6.36
N TRP A 223 -2.28 -16.47 -6.75
CA TRP A 223 -2.24 -15.15 -7.38
C TRP A 223 -1.25 -15.15 -8.54
N ASN A 224 -1.75 -14.89 -9.75
CA ASN A 224 -0.92 -14.70 -10.92
C ASN A 224 -0.73 -13.20 -11.16
N ARG A 225 0.41 -12.67 -10.72
CA ARG A 225 0.76 -11.24 -10.85
C ARG A 225 0.93 -10.75 -12.28
N THR A 226 1.10 -11.66 -13.24
CA THR A 226 1.18 -11.24 -14.65
C THR A 226 -0.21 -10.95 -15.20
N THR A 227 -1.22 -11.74 -14.81
CA THR A 227 -2.59 -11.62 -15.32
C THR A 227 -3.58 -10.95 -14.35
N GLY A 228 -3.17 -10.73 -13.10
CA GLY A 228 -3.99 -10.26 -12.00
C GLY A 228 -4.91 -11.33 -11.41
N ALA A 229 -5.03 -12.52 -12.02
CA ALA A 229 -5.97 -13.54 -11.57
C ALA A 229 -5.67 -14.02 -10.14
N ILE A 230 -6.69 -13.93 -9.28
CA ILE A 230 -6.68 -14.45 -7.91
C ILE A 230 -7.76 -15.52 -7.79
N GLY A 231 -7.41 -16.63 -7.13
CA GLY A 231 -8.33 -17.70 -6.80
C GLY A 231 -8.03 -18.27 -5.42
N ALA A 232 -9.07 -18.55 -4.63
CA ALA A 232 -8.92 -19.16 -3.31
C ALA A 232 -9.96 -20.25 -3.08
N ALA A 233 -9.57 -21.32 -2.38
CA ALA A 233 -10.47 -22.37 -1.93
C ALA A 233 -10.30 -22.52 -0.42
N VAL A 234 -11.30 -22.05 0.35
CA VAL A 234 -11.15 -21.81 1.78
C VAL A 234 -12.29 -22.41 2.60
N LYS A 235 -11.95 -22.84 3.81
CA LYS A 235 -12.84 -23.26 4.87
C LYS A 235 -12.95 -22.14 5.91
N ILE A 236 -14.18 -21.92 6.37
CA ILE A 236 -14.52 -20.82 7.27
C ILE A 236 -15.05 -21.41 8.57
N THR A 237 -14.50 -20.93 9.68
CA THR A 237 -14.89 -21.32 11.04
C THR A 237 -14.90 -20.10 11.97
N GLY A 238 -15.38 -20.27 13.20
CA GLY A 238 -15.40 -19.21 14.21
C GLY A 238 -16.81 -18.80 14.61
N LYS A 239 -16.90 -18.07 15.73
CA LYS A 239 -18.19 -17.69 16.35
C LYS A 239 -18.90 -16.54 15.62
N GLY A 240 -18.14 -15.71 14.89
CA GLY A 240 -18.68 -14.58 14.12
C GLY A 240 -19.03 -14.92 12.66
N ALA A 241 -18.91 -16.20 12.27
CA ALA A 241 -19.11 -16.66 10.90
C ALA A 241 -20.20 -17.72 10.81
N ILE A 242 -20.85 -17.79 9.65
CA ILE A 242 -21.55 -19.00 9.24
C ILE A 242 -20.50 -19.98 8.70
N ALA A 243 -20.29 -21.12 9.38
CA ALA A 243 -19.28 -22.09 8.97
C ALA A 243 -19.57 -22.68 7.58
N GLY A 244 -18.53 -22.97 6.81
CA GLY A 244 -18.69 -23.49 5.46
C GLY A 244 -17.41 -23.48 4.63
N THR A 245 -17.56 -23.60 3.32
CA THR A 245 -16.47 -23.53 2.35
C THR A 245 -16.84 -22.59 1.20
N LEU A 246 -15.87 -21.79 0.75
CA LEU A 246 -16.03 -20.88 -0.37
C LEU A 246 -14.87 -21.04 -1.36
N ALA A 247 -15.19 -21.03 -2.63
CA ALA A 247 -14.29 -20.67 -3.70
C ALA A 247 -14.45 -19.17 -3.97
N LEU A 248 -13.34 -18.43 -3.95
CA LEU A 248 -13.29 -17.01 -4.26
C LEU A 248 -12.49 -16.78 -5.54
N SER A 249 -12.88 -15.78 -6.34
CA SER A 249 -12.07 -15.31 -7.45
C SER A 249 -12.30 -13.83 -7.78
N TRP A 250 -11.24 -13.14 -8.19
CA TRP A 250 -11.26 -11.80 -8.77
C TRP A 250 -10.01 -11.58 -9.62
N ASN A 251 -9.94 -10.44 -10.31
CA ASN A 251 -8.75 -10.02 -11.05
C ASN A 251 -8.19 -8.72 -10.48
N ASP A 252 -6.95 -8.77 -10.01
CA ASP A 252 -6.25 -7.65 -9.39
C ASP A 252 -5.94 -6.50 -10.36
N TRP A 253 -5.83 -6.80 -11.66
CA TRP A 253 -5.60 -5.82 -12.73
C TRP A 253 -6.87 -5.25 -13.33
N GLN A 254 -8.03 -5.58 -12.76
CA GLN A 254 -9.29 -5.01 -13.19
C GLN A 254 -9.64 -3.81 -12.31
N ARG A 255 -9.88 -2.65 -12.94
CA ARG A 255 -10.45 -1.47 -12.28
C ARG A 255 -11.83 -1.81 -11.73
N THR A 256 -12.11 -1.38 -10.51
CA THR A 256 -13.36 -1.64 -9.79
C THR A 256 -13.71 -3.14 -9.76
N ALA A 257 -12.69 -4.00 -9.55
CA ALA A 257 -12.87 -5.44 -9.60
C ALA A 257 -13.97 -5.92 -8.66
N LEU A 258 -14.71 -6.91 -9.10
CA LEU A 258 -15.67 -7.63 -8.27
C LEU A 258 -15.11 -9.00 -7.92
N ALA A 259 -15.20 -9.36 -6.63
CA ALA A 259 -14.98 -10.71 -6.17
C ALA A 259 -16.26 -11.52 -6.30
N THR A 260 -16.11 -12.75 -6.80
CA THR A 260 -17.16 -13.76 -6.78
C THR A 260 -16.87 -14.76 -5.68
N ALA A 261 -17.93 -15.16 -4.97
CA ALA A 261 -17.87 -16.18 -3.92
C ALA A 261 -18.93 -17.24 -4.20
N GLY A 262 -18.53 -18.51 -4.25
CA GLY A 262 -19.43 -19.63 -4.45
C GLY A 262 -19.07 -20.82 -3.55
N GLY A 263 -20.06 -21.52 -3.02
CA GLY A 263 -19.81 -22.69 -2.18
C GLY A 263 -20.97 -23.02 -1.26
N THR A 264 -20.67 -23.35 -0.01
CA THR A 264 -21.68 -23.66 1.02
C THR A 264 -21.44 -22.89 2.30
N LEU A 265 -22.50 -22.34 2.88
CA LEU A 265 -22.48 -21.67 4.19
C LEU A 265 -23.65 -22.17 5.02
N GLY A 266 -23.34 -22.77 6.18
CA GLY A 266 -24.34 -23.37 7.08
C GLY A 266 -24.95 -24.65 6.53
N GLY A 267 -24.29 -25.29 5.56
CA GLY A 267 -24.81 -26.45 4.83
C GLY A 267 -25.62 -26.11 3.58
N ASP A 268 -26.03 -24.85 3.39
CA ASP A 268 -26.77 -24.43 2.20
C ASP A 268 -25.84 -23.92 1.10
N PRO A 269 -26.22 -24.08 -0.19
CA PRO A 269 -25.57 -23.38 -1.30
C PRO A 269 -25.54 -21.87 -1.08
N PHE A 270 -24.41 -21.25 -1.43
CA PHE A 270 -24.22 -19.81 -1.36
C PHE A 270 -23.51 -19.30 -2.60
N GLY A 271 -23.94 -18.14 -3.08
CA GLY A 271 -23.34 -17.41 -4.19
C GLY A 271 -23.49 -15.91 -3.96
N ALA A 272 -22.42 -15.15 -4.17
CA ALA A 272 -22.45 -13.70 -4.07
C ALA A 272 -21.38 -13.05 -4.95
N THR A 273 -21.62 -11.78 -5.27
CA THR A 273 -20.66 -10.89 -5.91
C THR A 273 -20.64 -9.58 -5.14
N PHE A 274 -19.45 -9.06 -4.89
CA PHE A 274 -19.21 -7.84 -4.12
C PHE A 274 -17.89 -7.19 -4.57
N PRO A 275 -17.63 -5.91 -4.24
CA PRO A 275 -16.33 -5.28 -4.53
C PRO A 275 -15.18 -6.14 -3.99
N ALA A 276 -14.16 -6.37 -4.82
CA ALA A 276 -12.96 -7.07 -4.39
C ALA A 276 -12.26 -6.28 -3.28
N PRO A 277 -11.66 -6.97 -2.29
CA PRO A 277 -10.92 -6.33 -1.20
C PRO A 277 -9.62 -5.70 -1.68
#